data_AF-A0A1G0BEM2-F1
#
_entry.id   AF-A0A1G0BEM2-F1
#
_cell.length_a   1.000
_cell.length_b   1.000
_cell.length_c   1.000
_cell.angle_alpha   90.00
_cell.angle_beta   90.00
_cell.angle_gamma   90.00
#
_symmetry.space_group_name_H-M   'P 1'
#
loop_
_entity.id
_entity.type
_entity.pdbx_description
1 polymer ?
#
loop_
_entity_poly.entity_id
_entity_poly.type
_entity_poly.pdbx_seq_one_letter_code
_entity_poly.pdbx_strand_id
1 'polypeptide(L)'
;MSLSLQVFAKQLRRNMTDAEKLLWYRLRAHRFIRAKFKRQQPLGNYIVDFVCFEAKLVIEVDGGQHFDNTQDMQRDEWLRGQGFEVMRFWNNEVLGQTESVMEKILQVLTPSPQPLSHEGRGDRLLERVRWRARRGLLELDIVLGHFIEAHYAQLDEAERMAFEVLLDMPDNPLWDMISGRQEAAPGEQQALLEKIRAV
;
A
#
# COMPACT_ATOMS: atom_id res chain seq x y z
N MET A 1 19.46 -18.02 23.51
CA MET A 1 19.61 -17.74 22.07
C MET A 1 18.88 -16.47 21.58
N SER A 2 18.12 -15.73 22.40
CA SER A 2 17.31 -14.58 21.92
C SER A 2 18.01 -13.21 21.88
N LEU A 3 19.06 -12.98 22.68
CA LEU A 3 19.71 -11.67 22.76
C LEU A 3 20.46 -11.27 21.47
N SER A 4 21.07 -12.22 20.76
CA SER A 4 21.85 -11.95 19.55
C SER A 4 20.97 -11.45 18.39
N LEU A 5 19.80 -12.06 18.19
CA LEU A 5 18.85 -11.66 17.14
C LEU A 5 18.23 -10.28 17.42
N GLN A 6 18.00 -9.92 18.68
CA GLN A 6 17.49 -8.58 19.01
C GLN A 6 18.52 -7.48 18.75
N VAL A 7 19.80 -7.75 19.04
CA VAL A 7 20.91 -6.83 18.73
C VAL A 7 21.05 -6.70 17.22
N PHE A 8 21.02 -7.81 16.49
CA PHE A 8 21.13 -7.80 15.03
C PHE A 8 19.94 -7.10 14.36
N ALA A 9 18.71 -7.36 14.81
CA ALA A 9 17.51 -6.62 14.38
C ALA A 9 17.66 -5.11 14.59
N LYS A 10 18.27 -4.67 15.70
CA LYS A 10 18.54 -3.25 15.95
C LYS A 10 19.55 -2.66 14.95
N GLN A 11 20.56 -3.43 14.55
CA GLN A 11 21.51 -3.02 13.51
C GLN A 11 20.84 -2.92 12.14
N LEU A 12 20.07 -3.94 11.73
CA LEU A 12 19.29 -3.94 10.48
C LEU A 12 18.36 -2.73 10.41
N ARG A 13 17.71 -2.37 11.53
CA ARG A 13 16.88 -1.16 11.60
C ARG A 13 17.65 0.14 11.35
N ARG A 14 18.96 0.20 11.60
CA ARG A 14 19.77 1.39 11.32
C ARG A 14 20.30 1.38 9.88
N ASN A 15 20.46 0.19 9.30
CA ASN A 15 21.14 -0.03 8.03
C ASN A 15 20.19 -0.59 6.96
N MET A 16 18.95 -0.09 6.91
CA MET A 16 18.00 -0.48 5.87
C MET A 16 18.49 -0.04 4.48
N THR A 17 18.18 -0.84 3.47
CA THR A 17 18.33 -0.47 2.05
C THR A 17 17.39 0.67 1.68
N ASP A 18 17.60 1.30 0.53
CA ASP A 18 16.75 2.39 0.09
C ASP A 18 15.33 1.91 -0.28
N ALA A 19 15.21 0.68 -0.79
CA ALA A 19 13.93 0.02 -1.02
C ALA A 19 13.18 -0.21 0.31
N GLU A 20 13.85 -0.76 1.32
CA GLU A 20 13.25 -0.95 2.65
C GLU A 20 12.85 0.37 3.32
N LYS A 21 13.68 1.41 3.21
CA LYS A 21 13.36 2.75 3.73
C LYS A 21 12.10 3.31 3.08
N LEU A 22 12.00 3.20 1.75
CA LEU A 22 10.84 3.67 0.98
C LEU A 22 9.57 2.92 1.40
N LEU A 23 9.63 1.59 1.45
CA LEU A 23 8.48 0.79 1.86
C LEU A 23 8.09 1.05 3.32
N TRP A 24 9.07 1.17 4.22
CA TRP A 24 8.82 1.51 5.62
C TRP A 24 8.14 2.88 5.77
N TYR A 25 8.52 3.87 4.96
CA TYR A 25 7.90 5.19 4.97
C TYR A 25 6.39 5.13 4.68
N ARG A 26 5.98 4.24 3.75
CA ARG A 26 4.58 4.00 3.39
C ARG A 26 3.82 3.19 4.45
N LEU A 27 4.45 2.17 5.05
CA LEU A 27 3.80 1.25 5.99
C LEU A 27 3.71 1.75 7.43
N ARG A 28 4.67 2.57 7.89
CA ARG A 28 4.79 2.93 9.31
C ARG A 28 3.63 3.77 9.84
N ALA A 29 3.51 3.81 11.17
CA ALA A 29 2.60 4.71 11.89
C ALA A 29 1.14 4.62 11.43
N HIS A 30 0.66 3.40 11.16
CA HIS A 30 -0.72 3.15 10.74
C HIS A 30 -1.15 3.88 9.45
N ARG A 31 -0.18 4.34 8.64
CA ARG A 31 -0.43 5.07 7.40
C ARG A 31 -1.12 4.19 6.36
N PHE A 32 -0.74 2.91 6.29
CA PHE A 32 -1.31 1.96 5.36
C PHE A 32 -2.55 1.27 5.98
N ILE A 33 -3.74 1.67 5.54
CA ILE A 33 -5.06 1.16 5.98
C ILE A 33 -5.22 0.93 7.50
N ARG A 34 -4.55 1.75 8.33
CA ARG A 34 -4.46 1.57 9.79
C ARG A 34 -3.81 0.26 10.26
N ALA A 35 -3.31 -0.58 9.35
CA ALA A 35 -2.62 -1.81 9.67
C ALA A 35 -1.30 -1.54 10.41
N LYS A 36 -1.00 -2.39 11.39
CA LYS A 36 0.18 -2.25 12.24
C LYS A 36 1.36 -3.06 11.73
N PHE A 37 2.21 -2.41 10.94
CA PHE A 37 3.48 -2.99 10.51
C PHE A 37 4.61 -2.77 11.53
N LYS A 38 5.42 -3.81 11.72
CA LYS A 38 6.72 -3.75 12.38
C LYS A 38 7.79 -4.11 11.36
N ARG A 39 9.00 -3.56 11.54
CA ARG A 39 10.15 -3.83 10.68
C ARG A 39 11.27 -4.57 11.41
N GLN A 40 12.00 -5.37 10.65
CA GLN A 40 13.18 -6.12 11.08
C GLN A 40 12.90 -6.87 12.38
N GLN A 41 11.90 -7.74 12.33
CA GLN A 41 11.30 -8.38 13.50
C GLN A 41 11.79 -9.82 13.63
N PRO A 42 12.36 -10.20 14.79
CA PRO A 42 12.65 -11.60 15.07
C PRO A 42 11.36 -12.43 15.13
N LEU A 43 11.32 -13.52 14.36
CA LEU A 43 10.29 -14.56 14.36
C LEU A 43 11.00 -15.93 14.42
N GLY A 44 10.94 -16.58 15.58
CA GLY A 44 11.70 -17.81 15.82
C GLY A 44 13.20 -17.56 15.69
N ASN A 45 13.83 -18.28 14.76
CA ASN A 45 15.26 -18.16 14.47
C ASN A 45 15.58 -17.17 13.33
N TYR A 46 14.56 -16.51 12.78
CA TYR A 46 14.68 -15.64 11.61
C TYR A 46 14.38 -14.19 11.97
N ILE A 47 14.83 -13.25 11.14
CA ILE A 47 14.41 -11.86 11.18
C ILE A 47 13.75 -11.56 9.84
N VAL A 48 12.52 -11.06 9.88
CA VAL A 48 11.76 -10.66 8.69
C VAL A 48 11.77 -9.15 8.53
N ASP A 49 11.83 -8.66 7.30
CA ASP A 49 11.99 -7.23 7.02
C ASP A 49 10.77 -6.43 7.46
N PHE A 50 9.56 -6.93 7.15
CA PHE A 50 8.31 -6.37 7.66
C PHE A 50 7.31 -7.44 8.05
N VAL A 51 6.49 -7.15 9.05
CA VAL A 51 5.40 -8.02 9.48
C VAL A 51 4.20 -7.23 9.96
N CYS A 52 3.01 -7.64 9.51
CA CYS A 52 1.73 -7.31 10.09
C CYS A 52 1.20 -8.55 10.84
N PHE A 53 1.21 -8.49 12.17
CA PHE A 53 0.78 -9.62 13.00
C PHE A 53 -0.73 -9.88 12.91
N GLU A 54 -1.52 -8.82 12.78
CA GLU A 54 -2.98 -8.87 12.70
C GLU A 54 -3.44 -9.60 11.43
N ALA A 55 -2.83 -9.27 10.29
CA ALA A 55 -3.12 -9.91 9.01
C ALA A 55 -2.28 -11.17 8.74
N LYS A 56 -1.42 -11.58 9.68
CA LYS A 56 -0.44 -12.66 9.51
C LYS A 56 0.33 -12.55 8.18
N LEU A 57 0.82 -11.36 7.88
CA LEU A 57 1.56 -11.08 6.66
C LEU A 57 3.02 -10.73 6.95
N VAL A 58 3.94 -11.42 6.29
CA VAL A 58 5.37 -11.10 6.22
C VAL A 58 5.67 -10.54 4.83
N ILE A 59 6.45 -9.46 4.78
CA ILE A 59 6.98 -8.90 3.54
C ILE A 59 8.50 -8.86 3.63
N GLU A 60 9.16 -9.39 2.60
CA GLU A 60 10.61 -9.35 2.45
C GLU A 60 10.99 -8.54 1.22
N VAL A 61 11.99 -7.67 1.39
CA VAL A 61 12.50 -6.78 0.34
C VAL A 61 13.93 -7.20 0.04
N ASP A 62 14.16 -7.50 -1.23
CA ASP A 62 15.33 -8.18 -1.80
C ASP A 62 15.27 -9.72 -1.71
N GLY A 63 14.41 -10.30 -2.54
CA GLY A 63 14.19 -11.74 -2.70
C GLY A 63 15.17 -12.46 -3.64
N GLY A 64 16.42 -12.01 -3.73
CA GLY A 64 17.41 -12.61 -4.62
C GLY A 64 18.57 -13.25 -3.87
N GLN A 65 18.52 -14.57 -3.65
CA GLN A 65 19.58 -15.48 -4.14
C GLN A 65 19.23 -16.97 -3.98
N HIS A 66 19.40 -17.68 -5.10
CA HIS A 66 19.46 -19.13 -5.26
C HIS A 66 18.18 -19.92 -4.95
N PHE A 67 17.50 -20.31 -6.03
CA PHE A 67 16.52 -21.41 -6.11
C PHE A 67 17.05 -22.79 -5.64
N ASP A 68 18.17 -22.82 -4.90
CA ASP A 68 18.93 -24.03 -4.57
C ASP A 68 19.48 -24.03 -3.13
N ASN A 69 18.81 -23.33 -2.20
CA ASN A 69 19.12 -23.43 -0.78
C ASN A 69 17.94 -24.01 0.00
N THR A 70 18.08 -25.27 0.42
CA THR A 70 17.18 -25.97 1.34
C THR A 70 16.83 -25.18 2.61
N GLN A 71 17.69 -24.23 3.01
CA GLN A 71 17.45 -23.33 4.14
C GLN A 71 16.31 -22.33 3.90
N ASP A 72 16.12 -21.84 2.67
CA ASP A 72 15.03 -20.91 2.36
C ASP A 72 13.67 -21.63 2.33
N MET A 73 13.64 -22.87 1.84
CA MET A 73 12.44 -23.71 1.91
C MET A 73 12.03 -23.99 3.36
N GLN A 74 12.98 -24.34 4.23
CA GLN A 74 12.69 -24.56 5.66
C GLN A 74 12.20 -23.29 6.35
N ARG A 75 12.77 -22.14 6.00
CA ARG A 75 12.34 -20.84 6.51
C ARG A 75 10.90 -20.52 6.10
N ASP A 76 10.59 -20.66 4.82
CA ASP A 76 9.26 -20.38 4.28
C ASP A 76 8.21 -21.36 4.82
N GLU A 77 8.53 -22.66 4.89
CA GLU A 77 7.66 -23.65 5.51
C GLU A 77 7.43 -23.36 6.99
N TRP A 78 8.47 -22.97 7.73
CA TRP A 78 8.32 -22.63 9.13
C TRP A 78 7.41 -21.40 9.32
N LEU A 79 7.63 -20.33 8.55
CA LEU A 79 6.79 -19.13 8.59
C LEU A 79 5.33 -19.42 8.23
N ARG A 80 5.10 -20.20 7.17
CA ARG A 80 3.74 -20.65 6.78
C ARG A 80 3.11 -21.55 7.84
N GLY A 81 3.90 -22.43 8.47
CA GLY A 81 3.48 -23.25 9.61
C GLY A 81 3.09 -22.43 10.84
N GLN A 82 3.62 -21.21 10.99
CA GLN A 82 3.17 -20.23 11.99
C GLN A 82 1.93 -19.42 11.56
N GLY A 83 1.36 -19.75 10.39
CA GLY A 83 0.18 -19.14 9.81
C GLY A 83 0.45 -17.85 9.05
N PHE A 84 1.71 -17.52 8.73
CA PHE A 84 2.03 -16.32 7.97
C PHE A 84 1.97 -16.56 6.46
N GLU A 85 1.35 -15.63 5.74
CA GLU A 85 1.60 -15.44 4.31
C GLU A 85 2.91 -14.65 4.13
N VAL A 86 3.72 -15.02 3.13
CA VAL A 86 5.03 -14.41 2.88
C VAL A 86 5.05 -13.84 1.46
N MET A 87 5.19 -12.52 1.34
CA MET A 87 5.38 -11.81 0.08
C MET A 87 6.82 -11.36 -0.09
N ARG A 88 7.38 -11.52 -1.29
CA ARG A 88 8.77 -11.16 -1.62
C ARG A 88 8.78 -10.17 -2.76
N PHE A 89 9.50 -9.06 -2.60
CA PHE A 89 9.66 -8.03 -3.63
C PHE A 89 11.12 -7.77 -3.94
N TRP A 90 11.43 -7.55 -5.20
CA TRP A 90 12.76 -7.12 -5.62
C TRP A 90 12.97 -5.64 -5.33
N ASN A 91 14.21 -5.23 -5.05
CA ASN A 91 14.54 -3.83 -4.79
C ASN A 91 14.09 -2.89 -5.93
N ASN A 92 14.29 -3.30 -7.19
CA ASN A 92 13.85 -2.52 -8.35
C ASN A 92 12.33 -2.43 -8.49
N GLU A 93 11.58 -3.45 -8.05
CA GLU A 93 10.12 -3.40 -8.01
C GLU A 93 9.66 -2.38 -6.96
N VAL A 94 10.23 -2.42 -5.75
CA VAL A 94 9.88 -1.47 -4.69
C VAL A 94 10.25 -0.04 -5.07
N LEU A 95 11.41 0.18 -5.69
CA LEU A 95 11.90 1.52 -6.06
C LEU A 95 11.23 2.08 -7.32
N GLY A 96 10.93 1.23 -8.30
CA GLY A 96 10.40 1.66 -9.61
C GLY A 96 8.89 1.51 -9.78
N GLN A 97 8.24 0.67 -8.97
CA GLN A 97 6.82 0.31 -9.08
C GLN A 97 6.15 0.29 -7.70
N THR A 98 6.49 1.27 -6.85
CA THR A 98 6.06 1.29 -5.44
C THR A 98 4.53 1.16 -5.29
N GLU A 99 3.74 1.86 -6.12
CA GLU A 99 2.28 1.79 -6.02
C GLU A 99 1.76 0.38 -6.30
N SER A 100 2.25 -0.30 -7.34
CA SER A 100 1.90 -1.69 -7.63
C SER A 100 2.27 -2.65 -6.49
N VAL A 101 3.41 -2.42 -5.81
CA VAL A 101 3.79 -3.17 -4.61
C VAL A 101 2.78 -2.94 -3.49
N MET A 102 2.40 -1.69 -3.23
CA MET A 102 1.42 -1.34 -2.19
C MET A 102 0.05 -1.95 -2.50
N GLU A 103 -0.39 -1.98 -3.76
CA GLU A 103 -1.65 -2.60 -4.17
C GLU A 103 -1.66 -4.12 -3.92
N LYS A 104 -0.58 -4.82 -4.24
CA LYS A 104 -0.46 -6.26 -3.93
C LYS A 104 -0.56 -6.51 -2.43
N ILE A 105 0.12 -5.70 -1.61
CA ILE A 105 0.02 -5.80 -0.14
C ILE A 105 -1.42 -5.52 0.32
N LEU A 106 -2.08 -4.51 -0.27
CA LEU A 106 -3.47 -4.18 0.06
C LEU A 106 -4.40 -5.38 -0.17
N GLN A 107 -4.28 -6.06 -1.31
CA GLN A 107 -5.11 -7.21 -1.65
C GLN A 107 -5.03 -8.32 -0.59
N VAL A 108 -3.85 -8.56 -0.02
CA VAL A 108 -3.66 -9.56 1.05
C VAL A 108 -4.20 -9.08 2.38
N LEU A 109 -4.07 -7.79 2.70
CA LEU A 109 -4.62 -7.24 3.95
C LEU A 109 -6.15 -7.13 3.92
N THR A 110 -6.75 -7.07 2.74
CA THR A 110 -8.20 -7.02 2.54
C THR A 110 -8.67 -8.22 1.71
N PRO A 111 -8.51 -9.46 2.20
CA PRO A 111 -8.93 -10.63 1.44
C PRO A 111 -10.44 -10.53 1.21
N SER A 112 -10.83 -10.61 -0.06
CA SER A 112 -12.24 -10.65 -0.44
C SER A 112 -12.84 -11.93 0.16
N PRO A 113 -13.85 -11.87 1.04
CA PRO A 113 -14.56 -13.07 1.45
C PRO A 113 -15.34 -13.52 0.22
N GLN A 114 -15.39 -14.84 0.02
CA GLN A 114 -16.46 -15.45 -0.79
C GLN A 114 -17.84 -14.88 -0.39
N PRO A 115 -18.83 -14.88 -1.31
CA PRO A 115 -19.81 -13.81 -1.41
C PRO A 115 -20.68 -13.71 -0.16
N LEU A 116 -20.56 -12.58 0.53
CA LEU A 116 -21.47 -12.19 1.60
C LEU A 116 -21.97 -10.77 1.31
N SER A 117 -23.30 -10.65 1.29
CA SER A 117 -24.20 -9.48 1.19
C SER A 117 -23.63 -8.13 0.71
N HIS A 118 -24.35 -7.49 -0.21
CA HIS A 118 -24.09 -6.18 -0.83
C HIS A 118 -23.62 -5.04 0.10
N GLU A 119 -23.87 -5.14 1.41
CA GLU A 119 -23.57 -4.10 2.39
C GLU A 119 -22.06 -3.94 2.72
N GLY A 120 -21.22 -4.96 2.50
CA GLY A 120 -19.78 -4.89 2.85
C GLY A 120 -18.83 -4.48 1.71
N ARG A 121 -19.32 -4.38 0.47
CA ARG A 121 -18.49 -4.10 -0.72
C ARG A 121 -18.18 -2.61 -0.89
N GLY A 122 -19.12 -1.74 -0.49
CA GLY A 122 -19.00 -0.29 -0.58
C GLY A 122 -17.90 0.28 0.33
N ASP A 123 -17.88 -0.17 1.60
CA ASP A 123 -16.91 0.30 2.59
C ASP A 123 -15.46 0.00 2.19
N ARG A 124 -15.20 -1.17 1.61
CA ARG A 124 -13.84 -1.58 1.22
C ARG A 124 -13.32 -0.84 0.00
N LEU A 125 -14.20 -0.58 -0.98
CA LEU A 125 -13.84 0.23 -2.14
C LEU A 125 -13.54 1.67 -1.72
N LEU A 126 -14.38 2.22 -0.84
CA LEU A 126 -14.18 3.56 -0.29
C LEU A 126 -12.87 3.65 0.49
N GLU A 127 -12.50 2.64 1.28
CA GLU A 127 -11.21 2.60 1.97
C GLU A 127 -10.01 2.57 1.03
N ARG A 128 -10.08 1.77 -0.06
CA ARG A 128 -9.04 1.75 -1.10
C ARG A 128 -8.86 3.13 -1.72
N VAL A 129 -9.97 3.78 -2.07
CA VAL A 129 -9.96 5.08 -2.73
C VAL A 129 -9.45 6.17 -1.81
N ARG A 130 -9.90 6.20 -0.55
CA ARG A 130 -9.34 7.07 0.51
C ARG A 130 -7.85 6.86 0.70
N TRP A 131 -7.35 5.63 0.53
CA TRP A 131 -5.92 5.39 0.59
C TRP A 131 -5.17 5.96 -0.61
N ARG A 132 -5.62 5.67 -1.83
CA ARG A 132 -4.99 6.18 -3.07
C ARG A 132 -4.98 7.71 -3.16
N ALA A 133 -5.99 8.35 -2.56
CA ALA A 133 -6.08 9.81 -2.46
C ALA A 133 -5.16 10.46 -1.42
N ARG A 134 -4.47 9.69 -0.56
CA ARG A 134 -3.46 10.22 0.37
C ARG A 134 -2.12 10.33 -0.34
N ARG A 135 -1.90 11.50 -0.95
CA ARG A 135 -0.74 11.85 -1.77
C ARG A 135 0.41 12.43 -0.96
N GLY A 136 0.13 12.95 0.24
CA GLY A 136 1.15 13.56 1.10
C GLY A 136 1.51 15.00 0.72
N LEU A 137 0.75 15.59 -0.21
CA LEU A 137 0.69 17.02 -0.49
C LEU A 137 -0.60 17.55 0.15
N LEU A 138 -0.49 18.50 1.08
CA LEU A 138 -1.60 18.89 1.96
C LEU A 138 -2.86 19.31 1.19
N GLU A 139 -2.69 20.09 0.12
CA GLU A 139 -3.78 20.59 -0.71
C GLU A 139 -4.52 19.45 -1.43
N LEU A 140 -3.78 18.50 -2.00
CA LEU A 140 -4.36 17.31 -2.62
C LEU A 140 -5.07 16.43 -1.60
N ASP A 141 -4.45 16.21 -0.45
CA ASP A 141 -5.02 15.38 0.61
C ASP A 141 -6.35 15.95 1.12
N ILE A 142 -6.45 17.29 1.25
CA ILE A 142 -7.68 17.97 1.68
C ILE A 142 -8.77 17.87 0.60
N VAL A 143 -8.46 18.27 -0.63
CA VAL A 143 -9.46 18.36 -1.71
C VAL A 143 -9.98 16.97 -2.08
N LEU A 144 -9.08 16.00 -2.28
CA LEU A 144 -9.50 14.63 -2.60
C LEU A 144 -10.22 13.98 -1.42
N GLY A 145 -9.79 14.26 -0.19
CA GLY A 145 -10.47 13.79 1.02
C GLY A 145 -11.92 14.27 1.09
N HIS A 146 -12.15 15.58 0.96
CA HIS A 146 -13.51 16.15 0.95
C HIS A 146 -14.37 15.62 -0.18
N PHE A 147 -13.80 15.54 -1.39
CA PHE A 147 -14.52 14.98 -2.54
C PHE A 147 -14.97 13.54 -2.30
N ILE A 148 -14.10 12.71 -1.70
CA ILE A 148 -14.44 11.32 -1.43
C ILE A 148 -15.59 11.21 -0.43
N GLU A 149 -15.56 11.99 0.66
CA GLU A 149 -16.63 11.98 1.66
C GLU A 149 -17.97 12.50 1.11
N ALA A 150 -17.92 13.54 0.27
CA ALA A 150 -19.13 14.20 -0.20
C ALA A 150 -19.78 13.52 -1.42
N HIS A 151 -18.97 12.96 -2.33
CA HIS A 151 -19.43 12.61 -3.68
C HIS A 151 -19.13 11.18 -4.12
N TYR A 152 -18.09 10.52 -3.60
CA TYR A 152 -17.64 9.23 -4.16
C TYR A 152 -18.72 8.14 -4.19
N ALA A 153 -19.57 8.09 -3.16
CA ALA A 153 -20.67 7.12 -3.09
C ALA A 153 -21.71 7.28 -4.21
N GLN A 154 -21.83 8.47 -4.78
CA GLN A 154 -22.84 8.83 -5.79
C GLN A 154 -22.29 8.77 -7.22
N LEU A 155 -20.97 8.58 -7.39
CA LEU A 155 -20.36 8.48 -8.71
C LEU A 155 -20.85 7.23 -9.45
N ASP A 156 -21.13 7.41 -10.73
CA ASP A 156 -21.39 6.28 -11.63
C ASP A 156 -20.08 5.54 -11.99
N GLU A 157 -20.20 4.48 -12.79
CA GLU A 157 -19.03 3.65 -13.15
C GLU A 157 -18.00 4.41 -14.00
N ALA A 158 -18.45 5.27 -14.92
CA ALA A 158 -17.57 6.02 -15.81
C ALA A 158 -16.79 7.09 -15.03
N GLU A 159 -17.47 7.77 -14.10
CA GLU A 159 -16.86 8.73 -13.18
C GLU A 159 -15.86 8.07 -12.22
N ARG A 160 -16.18 6.87 -11.71
CA ARG A 160 -15.25 6.10 -10.88
C ARG A 160 -14.00 5.72 -11.66
N MET A 161 -14.15 5.27 -12.91
CA MET A 161 -13.01 4.98 -13.78
C MET A 161 -12.16 6.23 -14.03
N ALA A 162 -12.80 7.37 -14.32
CA ALA A 162 -12.11 8.64 -14.48
C ALA A 162 -11.36 9.07 -13.21
N PHE A 163 -11.96 8.85 -12.03
CA PHE A 163 -11.32 9.16 -10.75
C PHE A 163 -10.09 8.29 -10.49
N GLU A 164 -10.18 6.98 -10.77
CA GLU A 164 -9.04 6.08 -10.62
C GLU A 164 -7.87 6.51 -11.54
N VAL A 165 -8.15 6.98 -12.76
CA VAL A 165 -7.10 7.54 -13.64
C VAL A 165 -6.47 8.80 -13.04
N LEU A 166 -7.26 9.69 -12.41
CA LEU A 166 -6.70 10.85 -11.71
C LEU A 166 -5.80 10.43 -10.54
N LEU A 167 -6.17 9.39 -9.78
CA LEU A 167 -5.37 8.87 -8.66
C LEU A 167 -4.05 8.22 -9.13
N ASP A 168 -3.96 7.77 -10.37
CA ASP A 168 -2.73 7.25 -10.99
C ASP A 168 -1.75 8.34 -11.47
N MET A 169 -2.20 9.59 -11.55
CA MET A 169 -1.35 10.69 -12.01
C MET A 169 -0.28 11.08 -10.98
N PRO A 170 0.87 11.62 -11.40
CA PRO A 170 1.80 12.29 -10.49
C PRO A 170 1.19 13.53 -9.83
N ASP A 171 1.67 13.90 -8.63
CA ASP A 171 1.05 14.95 -7.80
C ASP A 171 0.96 16.31 -8.49
N ASN A 172 2.04 16.76 -9.13
CA ASN A 172 2.08 18.10 -9.73
C ASN A 172 1.10 18.26 -10.90
N PRO A 173 1.08 17.37 -11.93
CA PRO A 173 0.06 17.40 -12.97
C PRO A 173 -1.37 17.31 -12.43
N LEU A 174 -1.61 16.44 -11.44
CA LEU A 174 -2.94 16.30 -10.83
C LEU A 174 -3.36 17.62 -10.16
N TRP A 175 -2.46 18.26 -9.42
CA TRP A 175 -2.73 19.53 -8.77
C TRP A 175 -2.93 20.67 -9.78
N ASP A 176 -2.19 20.70 -10.88
CA ASP A 176 -2.38 21.69 -11.95
C ASP A 176 -3.78 21.57 -12.57
N MET A 177 -4.26 20.33 -12.77
CA MET A 177 -5.62 20.09 -13.22
C MET A 177 -6.67 20.50 -12.18
N ILE A 178 -6.53 20.06 -10.92
CA ILE A 178 -7.49 20.39 -9.86
C ILE A 178 -7.55 21.90 -9.64
N SER A 179 -6.41 22.60 -9.61
CA SER A 179 -6.34 24.06 -9.44
C SER A 179 -6.75 24.87 -10.67
N GLY A 180 -7.09 24.22 -11.79
CA GLY A 180 -7.51 24.88 -13.03
C GLY A 180 -6.37 25.52 -13.83
N ARG A 181 -5.11 25.21 -13.52
CA ARG A 181 -3.94 25.64 -14.30
C ARG A 181 -3.77 24.85 -15.59
N GLN A 182 -4.37 23.66 -15.66
CA GLN A 182 -4.37 22.80 -16.85
C GLN A 182 -5.77 22.19 -17.05
N GLU A 183 -6.23 22.12 -18.30
CA GLU A 183 -7.44 21.39 -18.65
C GLU A 183 -7.15 19.90 -18.90
N ALA A 184 -8.09 19.04 -18.51
CA ALA A 184 -8.05 17.64 -18.90
C ALA A 184 -8.55 17.46 -20.34
N ALA A 185 -8.35 16.27 -20.91
CA ALA A 185 -9.00 15.93 -22.16
C ALA A 185 -10.54 16.03 -21.99
N PRO A 186 -11.28 16.56 -22.99
CA PRO A 186 -12.72 16.66 -22.91
C PRO A 186 -13.37 15.29 -22.62
N GLY A 187 -14.34 15.25 -21.71
CA GLY A 187 -15.06 14.03 -21.31
C GLY A 187 -15.22 13.90 -19.81
N GLU A 188 -15.37 12.67 -19.32
CA GLU A 188 -15.69 12.37 -17.92
C GLU A 188 -14.64 12.89 -16.92
N GLN A 189 -13.35 12.93 -17.30
CA GLN A 189 -12.32 13.51 -16.45
C GLN A 189 -12.51 15.00 -16.21
N GLN A 190 -12.92 15.77 -17.23
CA GLN A 190 -13.17 17.20 -17.07
C GLN A 190 -14.41 17.44 -16.20
N ALA A 191 -15.50 16.70 -16.44
CA ALA A 191 -16.71 16.78 -15.62
C ALA A 191 -16.44 16.43 -14.14
N LEU A 192 -15.61 15.40 -13.92
CA LEU A 192 -15.19 15.00 -12.58
C LEU A 192 -14.31 16.06 -11.90
N LEU A 193 -13.37 16.66 -12.64
CA LEU A 193 -12.54 17.76 -12.11
C LEU A 193 -13.38 18.98 -11.71
N GLU A 194 -14.44 19.29 -12.45
CA GLU A 194 -15.39 20.35 -12.05
C GLU A 194 -16.09 20.02 -10.74
N LYS A 195 -16.49 18.76 -10.53
CA LYS A 195 -17.05 18.32 -9.24
C LYS A 195 -16.02 18.38 -8.11
N ILE A 196 -14.76 17.98 -8.36
CA ILE A 196 -13.67 18.06 -7.37
C ILE A 196 -13.35 19.51 -7.01
N ARG A 197 -13.43 20.45 -7.95
CA ARG A 197 -13.22 21.89 -7.70
C ARG A 197 -14.33 22.55 -6.88
N ALA A 198 -15.49 21.91 -6.80
CA ALA A 198 -16.67 22.45 -6.13
C ALA A 198 -16.73 22.09 -4.63
N VAL A 199 -15.77 21.32 -4.10
CA VAL A 199 -15.70 20.91 -2.68
C VAL A 199 -14.85 21.82 -1.81
#